data_AF-A0A1Q3B9Y2-F1
#
_entry.id   AF-A0A1Q3B9Y2-F1
#
_cell.length_a   1.000
_cell.length_b   1.000
_cell.length_c   1.000
_cell.angle_alpha   90.00
_cell.angle_beta   90.00
_cell.angle_gamma   90.00
#
_symmetry.space_group_name_H-M   'P 1'
#
loop_
_entity.id
_entity.type
_entity.pdbx_description
1 polymer ?
#
loop_
_entity_poly.entity_id
_entity_poly.type
_entity_poly.pdbx_seq_one_letter_code
_entity_poly.pdbx_strand_id
1 'polypeptide(L)'
;MRDLEVSLAAAMPDSWKSACETGTNFTSSSCNKKLIGTKYFYNGYEATLGPIDTSKESKSPRDDDAHGTHTSTTAVGSIIERASLFDYAERNTRGMATPTRVAAYKVCWIGGCFSIDILATIDKAIEDGVNVMPMSLGGGTSNFYRDSVAIGAFAAMEKGILISCLTGNTGPSSYSLSNVAPWITTVGAGTLDRDFLAYVVLVMAKNTMVCHFTEEVNYRVSCCP
;
A
#
# COMPACT_ATOMS: atom_id res chain seq x y z
N MET A 1 32.42 -4.59 8.24
CA MET A 1 32.75 -4.82 6.81
C MET A 1 31.54 -4.36 6.00
N ARG A 2 31.43 -3.06 5.72
CA ARG A 2 31.84 -2.40 4.46
C ARG A 2 30.95 -2.67 3.22
N ASP A 3 29.85 -3.42 3.33
CA ASP A 3 29.01 -3.74 2.15
C ASP A 3 27.54 -3.28 2.21
N LEU A 4 27.11 -2.51 3.23
CA LEU A 4 25.72 -2.02 3.36
C LEU A 4 25.48 -0.60 2.80
N GLU A 5 26.51 0.11 2.33
CA GLU A 5 26.38 1.47 1.77
C GLU A 5 26.02 1.49 0.26
N VAL A 6 25.90 0.34 -0.40
CA VAL A 6 25.82 0.29 -1.88
C VAL A 6 24.41 0.50 -2.45
N SER A 7 23.31 0.41 -1.68
CA SER A 7 21.98 0.31 -2.33
C SER A 7 21.33 1.63 -2.76
N LEU A 8 21.83 2.81 -2.36
CA LEU A 8 21.26 4.12 -2.73
C LEU A 8 22.32 5.22 -2.96
N ALA A 9 23.54 4.83 -3.36
CA ALA A 9 24.65 5.78 -3.56
C ALA A 9 24.47 6.72 -4.77
N ALA A 10 23.53 6.44 -5.68
CA ALA A 10 23.31 7.27 -6.87
C ALA A 10 22.63 8.61 -6.54
N ALA A 11 23.02 9.68 -7.24
CA ALA A 11 22.35 10.97 -7.18
C ALA A 11 20.87 10.88 -7.61
N MET A 12 20.03 11.85 -7.28
CA MET A 12 18.66 11.89 -7.83
C MET A 12 18.71 11.96 -9.36
N PRO A 13 17.89 11.15 -10.07
CA PRO A 13 17.74 11.32 -11.50
C PRO A 13 17.32 12.76 -11.80
N ASP A 14 17.98 13.42 -12.75
CA ASP A 14 17.63 14.78 -13.17
C ASP A 14 16.19 14.87 -13.71
N SER A 15 15.62 13.73 -14.12
CA SER A 15 14.24 13.59 -14.56
C SER A 15 13.22 13.65 -13.42
N TRP A 16 13.63 13.53 -12.15
CA TRP A 16 12.74 13.54 -11.00
C TRP A 16 12.32 14.98 -10.64
N LYS A 17 11.01 15.24 -10.60
CA LYS A 17 10.48 16.62 -10.46
C LYS A 17 9.72 16.88 -9.17
N SER A 18 9.41 15.85 -8.38
CA SER A 18 8.63 16.05 -7.14
C SER A 18 9.51 16.57 -6.00
N ALA A 19 8.97 17.53 -5.26
CA ALA A 19 9.49 17.95 -3.97
C ALA A 19 8.94 17.08 -2.82
N CYS A 20 9.49 17.30 -1.62
CA CYS A 20 8.97 16.77 -0.37
C CYS A 20 7.95 17.76 0.20
N GLU A 21 6.66 17.50 0.00
CA GLU A 21 5.61 18.38 0.50
C GLU A 21 5.53 18.34 2.03
N THR A 22 5.40 19.52 2.64
CA THR A 22 5.36 19.69 4.10
C THR A 22 3.93 19.80 4.60
N GLY A 23 3.67 19.36 5.82
CA GLY A 23 2.39 19.58 6.49
C GLY A 23 2.46 19.23 7.97
N THR A 24 1.31 18.97 8.58
CA THR A 24 1.23 18.54 9.98
C THR A 24 2.13 17.33 10.24
N ASN A 25 3.07 17.45 11.20
CA ASN A 25 4.00 16.39 11.60
C ASN A 25 4.84 15.79 10.45
N PHE A 26 5.06 16.55 9.37
CA PHE A 26 5.86 16.12 8.21
C PHE A 26 6.61 17.30 7.60
N THR A 27 7.93 17.25 7.60
CA THR A 27 8.80 18.35 7.14
C THR A 27 9.58 17.94 5.89
N SER A 28 10.22 18.89 5.21
CA SER A 28 11.03 18.60 4.03
C SER A 28 12.20 17.64 4.34
N SER A 29 12.67 17.63 5.58
CA SER A 29 13.67 16.70 6.11
C SER A 29 13.17 15.27 6.33
N SER A 30 11.86 15.01 6.21
CA SER A 30 11.29 13.66 6.27
C SER A 30 11.64 12.84 5.01
N CYS A 31 11.90 13.51 3.88
CA CYS A 31 12.44 12.86 2.69
C CYS A 31 13.94 12.63 2.80
N ASN A 32 14.42 11.57 2.16
CA ASN A 32 15.82 11.16 2.13
C ASN A 32 16.15 10.49 0.78
N LYS A 33 17.28 9.79 0.69
CA LYS A 33 17.67 9.11 -0.56
C LYS A 33 16.74 7.94 -0.94
N LYS A 34 16.00 7.38 0.03
CA LYS A 34 15.02 6.31 -0.16
C LYS A 34 13.65 6.88 -0.51
N LEU A 35 13.09 7.71 0.38
CA LEU A 35 11.84 8.44 0.19
C LEU A 35 12.15 9.78 -0.48
N ILE A 36 12.07 9.83 -1.81
CA ILE A 36 12.60 10.93 -2.62
C ILE A 36 11.58 12.04 -2.91
N GLY A 37 10.32 11.82 -2.59
CA GLY A 37 9.28 12.82 -2.74
C GLY A 37 7.98 12.37 -2.10
N THR A 38 7.21 13.34 -1.66
CA THR A 38 5.94 13.12 -1.00
C THR A 38 4.94 14.18 -1.42
N LYS A 39 3.70 13.75 -1.62
CA LYS A 39 2.56 14.61 -1.93
C LYS A 39 1.29 14.07 -1.28
N TYR A 40 0.30 14.91 -1.13
CA TYR A 40 -1.01 14.51 -0.63
C TYR A 40 -2.12 15.31 -1.30
N PHE A 41 -3.26 14.66 -1.54
CA PHE A 41 -4.39 15.20 -2.27
C PHE A 41 -5.66 14.99 -1.46
N TYR A 42 -6.42 16.06 -1.27
CA TYR A 42 -7.57 16.08 -0.36
C TYR A 42 -8.72 16.95 -0.87
N ASN A 43 -8.62 17.49 -2.10
CA ASN A 43 -9.63 18.43 -2.60
C ASN A 43 -10.98 17.73 -2.79
N GLY A 44 -10.97 16.49 -3.28
CA GLY A 44 -12.18 15.67 -3.38
C GLY A 44 -12.78 15.31 -2.04
N TYR A 45 -11.91 14.93 -1.10
CA TYR A 45 -12.27 14.68 0.29
C TYR A 45 -12.95 15.91 0.91
N GLU A 46 -12.30 17.07 0.91
CA GLU A 46 -12.82 18.26 1.59
C GLU A 46 -14.05 18.85 0.92
N ALA A 47 -14.18 18.69 -0.40
CA ALA A 47 -15.39 19.06 -1.12
C ALA A 47 -16.60 18.19 -0.73
N THR A 48 -16.39 16.93 -0.31
CA THR A 48 -17.48 15.99 -0.03
C THR A 48 -17.80 15.89 1.47
N LEU A 49 -16.78 15.84 2.32
CA LEU A 49 -16.91 15.59 3.75
C LEU A 49 -16.59 16.81 4.63
N GLY A 50 -16.14 17.91 4.03
CA GLY A 50 -15.66 19.07 4.75
C GLY A 50 -14.19 18.94 5.18
N PRO A 51 -13.66 19.93 5.93
CA PRO A 51 -12.23 20.01 6.23
C PRO A 51 -11.72 18.78 6.98
N ILE A 52 -10.47 18.39 6.72
CA ILE A 52 -9.80 17.31 7.45
C ILE A 52 -9.72 17.66 8.94
N ASP A 53 -10.20 16.75 9.80
CA ASP A 53 -10.08 16.85 11.25
C ASP A 53 -8.64 16.55 11.68
N THR A 54 -7.84 17.61 11.82
CA THR A 54 -6.42 17.53 12.15
C THR A 54 -6.13 17.02 13.56
N SER A 55 -7.16 16.81 14.39
CA SER A 55 -7.01 16.12 15.68
C SER A 55 -6.93 14.60 15.55
N LYS A 56 -7.39 14.05 14.43
CA LYS A 56 -7.42 12.60 14.16
C LYS A 56 -6.45 12.14 13.09
N GLU A 57 -6.19 13.00 12.11
CA GLU A 57 -5.31 12.67 10.99
C GLU A 57 -4.46 13.88 10.59
N SER A 58 -3.20 13.65 10.28
CA SER A 58 -2.28 14.68 9.83
C SER A 58 -2.61 15.09 8.40
N LYS A 59 -3.02 16.35 8.20
CA LYS A 59 -3.12 16.97 6.87
C LYS A 59 -1.73 17.22 6.28
N SER A 60 -1.09 16.14 5.85
CA SER A 60 0.26 16.06 5.31
C SER A 60 0.45 14.72 4.58
N PRO A 61 1.61 14.45 3.95
CA PRO A 61 1.89 13.12 3.39
C PRO A 61 2.11 12.02 4.43
N ARG A 62 2.04 12.35 5.73
CA ARG A 62 2.19 11.38 6.80
C ARG A 62 1.06 10.35 6.75
N ASP A 63 1.45 9.09 6.88
CA ASP A 63 0.54 7.98 7.02
C ASP A 63 0.20 7.78 8.50
N ASP A 64 -1.07 7.99 8.86
CA ASP A 64 -1.59 7.77 10.21
C ASP A 64 -2.50 6.52 10.29
N ASP A 65 -2.68 5.80 9.17
CA ASP A 65 -3.46 4.56 9.05
C ASP A 65 -2.57 3.30 9.01
N ALA A 66 -1.36 3.45 8.48
CA ALA A 66 -0.32 2.43 8.26
C ALA A 66 -0.46 1.59 6.97
N HIS A 67 -1.59 1.60 6.27
CA HIS A 67 -1.75 0.84 5.02
C HIS A 67 -0.72 1.27 3.94
N GLY A 68 -0.46 2.57 3.80
CA GLY A 68 0.54 3.10 2.87
C GLY A 68 1.97 2.67 3.21
N THR A 69 2.30 2.69 4.51
CA THR A 69 3.59 2.25 5.04
C THR A 69 3.79 0.75 4.83
N HIS A 70 2.77 -0.07 5.11
CA HIS A 70 2.82 -1.53 4.91
C HIS A 70 3.02 -1.90 3.44
N THR A 71 2.24 -1.30 2.54
CA THR A 71 2.30 -1.57 1.09
C THR A 71 3.63 -1.10 0.48
N SER A 72 4.09 0.11 0.82
CA SER A 72 5.36 0.64 0.30
C SER A 72 6.58 -0.14 0.78
N THR A 73 6.59 -0.57 2.05
CA THR A 73 7.70 -1.39 2.60
C THR A 73 7.68 -2.82 2.05
N THR A 74 6.50 -3.38 1.73
CA THR A 74 6.40 -4.66 1.02
C THR A 74 6.98 -4.57 -0.40
N ALA A 75 6.69 -3.49 -1.13
CA ALA A 75 7.18 -3.31 -2.49
C ALA A 75 8.69 -3.03 -2.52
N VAL A 76 9.16 -2.08 -1.71
CA VAL A 76 10.52 -1.53 -1.84
C VAL A 76 11.20 -1.26 -0.50
N GLY A 77 10.76 -1.81 0.62
CA GLY A 77 11.40 -1.62 1.92
C GLY A 77 12.89 -1.95 1.94
N SER A 78 13.66 -1.16 2.70
CA SER A 78 15.06 -1.45 3.03
C SER A 78 15.17 -2.72 3.87
N ILE A 79 16.37 -3.31 3.92
CA ILE A 79 16.61 -4.49 4.76
C ILE A 79 16.53 -4.06 6.23
N ILE A 80 15.68 -4.72 7.00
CA ILE A 80 15.64 -4.61 8.47
C ILE A 80 15.99 -5.98 9.04
N GLU A 81 17.00 -6.00 9.91
CA GLU A 81 17.41 -7.23 10.59
C GLU A 81 16.47 -7.54 11.74
N ARG A 82 16.16 -8.84 11.92
CA ARG A 82 15.36 -9.34 13.06
C ARG A 82 14.03 -8.60 13.26
N ALA A 83 13.34 -8.23 12.17
CA ALA A 83 12.01 -7.67 12.27
C ALA A 83 11.02 -8.76 12.70
N SER A 84 10.16 -8.45 13.67
CA SER A 84 9.12 -9.32 14.19
C SER A 84 7.89 -8.50 14.59
N LEU A 85 6.74 -9.16 14.70
CA LEU A 85 5.54 -8.61 15.32
C LEU A 85 5.26 -9.44 16.56
N PHE A 86 5.49 -8.91 17.77
CA PHE A 86 5.38 -9.67 19.03
C PHE A 86 6.13 -11.02 18.97
N ASP A 87 7.36 -11.02 18.46
CA ASP A 87 8.22 -12.20 18.24
C ASP A 87 7.74 -13.20 17.18
N TYR A 88 6.58 -12.97 16.57
CA TYR A 88 6.13 -13.75 15.41
C TYR A 88 6.91 -13.36 14.15
N ALA A 89 7.21 -14.39 13.33
CA ALA A 89 7.90 -14.28 12.05
C ALA A 89 9.23 -13.51 12.09
N GLU A 90 9.99 -13.62 13.18
CA GLU A 90 11.32 -12.97 13.27
C GLU A 90 12.22 -13.40 12.11
N ARG A 91 12.58 -12.43 11.25
CA ARG A 91 13.49 -12.63 10.13
C ARG A 91 14.07 -11.29 9.69
N ASN A 92 15.14 -11.35 8.89
CA ASN A 92 15.54 -10.21 8.08
C ASN A 92 14.47 -9.95 7.00
N THR A 93 13.77 -8.81 7.11
CA THR A 93 12.70 -8.41 6.19
C THR A 93 13.22 -7.41 5.16
N ARG A 94 12.64 -7.43 3.97
CA ARG A 94 12.95 -6.49 2.87
C ARG A 94 11.78 -6.41 1.92
N GLY A 95 11.67 -5.31 1.18
CA GLY A 95 10.75 -5.25 0.05
C GLY A 95 11.24 -6.05 -1.15
N MET A 96 10.33 -6.31 -2.09
CA MET A 96 10.61 -7.05 -3.32
C MET A 96 11.74 -6.41 -4.16
N ALA A 97 11.79 -5.08 -4.22
CA ALA A 97 12.82 -4.33 -4.94
C ALA A 97 13.53 -3.32 -4.02
N THR A 98 14.34 -3.83 -3.11
CA THR A 98 15.10 -3.06 -2.10
C THR A 98 15.92 -1.86 -2.63
N PRO A 99 16.64 -1.91 -3.78
CA PRO A 99 17.43 -0.76 -4.24
C PRO A 99 16.61 0.36 -4.91
N THR A 100 15.28 0.21 -4.99
CA THR A 100 14.38 1.16 -5.65
C THR A 100 14.04 2.34 -4.75
N ARG A 101 13.82 3.53 -5.32
CA ARG A 101 13.36 4.71 -4.57
C ARG A 101 11.85 4.71 -4.45
N VAL A 102 11.32 5.37 -3.42
CA VAL A 102 9.88 5.52 -3.21
C VAL A 102 9.49 6.98 -3.26
N ALA A 103 8.40 7.26 -3.96
CA ALA A 103 7.67 8.50 -3.86
C ALA A 103 6.26 8.18 -3.36
N ALA A 104 5.80 8.89 -2.33
CA ALA A 104 4.53 8.61 -1.69
C ALA A 104 3.50 9.67 -2.05
N TYR A 105 2.34 9.22 -2.51
CA TYR A 105 1.21 10.09 -2.87
C TYR A 105 0.00 9.68 -2.02
N LYS A 106 -0.32 10.47 -0.99
CA LYS A 106 -1.44 10.19 -0.09
C LYS A 106 -2.75 10.71 -0.71
N VAL A 107 -3.69 9.80 -0.93
CA VAL A 107 -5.03 10.10 -1.51
C VAL A 107 -6.19 9.59 -0.68
N CYS A 108 -5.86 8.82 0.35
CA CYS A 108 -6.82 8.23 1.27
C CYS A 108 -6.70 8.96 2.60
N TRP A 109 -7.87 9.21 3.18
CA TRP A 109 -8.05 9.84 4.48
C TRP A 109 -9.03 8.96 5.27
N ILE A 110 -9.27 9.27 6.55
CA ILE A 110 -10.19 8.49 7.40
C ILE A 110 -11.58 8.28 6.75
N GLY A 111 -12.09 9.27 6.03
CA GLY A 111 -13.37 9.18 5.30
C GLY A 111 -13.31 8.50 3.93
N GLY A 112 -12.16 7.94 3.54
CA GLY A 112 -11.96 7.19 2.30
C GLY A 112 -11.07 7.90 1.27
N CYS A 113 -11.00 7.29 0.09
CA CYS A 113 -10.21 7.79 -1.04
C CYS A 113 -11.16 8.26 -2.15
N PHE A 114 -11.03 9.51 -2.57
CA PHE A 114 -11.96 10.12 -3.53
C PHE A 114 -11.42 10.03 -4.96
N SER A 115 -12.29 9.71 -5.92
CA SER A 115 -11.92 9.49 -7.33
C SER A 115 -11.14 10.66 -7.95
N ILE A 116 -11.47 11.90 -7.58
CA ILE A 116 -10.79 13.09 -8.08
C ILE A 116 -9.37 13.23 -7.51
N ASP A 117 -9.16 12.90 -6.24
CA ASP A 117 -7.83 12.93 -5.59
C ASP A 117 -6.95 11.79 -6.14
N ILE A 118 -7.53 10.63 -6.41
CA ILE A 118 -6.87 9.50 -7.08
C ILE A 118 -6.43 9.90 -8.50
N LEU A 119 -7.32 10.50 -9.29
CA LEU A 119 -7.00 10.88 -10.67
C LEU A 119 -5.92 11.98 -10.71
N ALA A 120 -6.06 13.02 -9.88
CA ALA A 120 -5.05 14.08 -9.75
C ALA A 120 -3.68 13.53 -9.34
N THR A 121 -3.67 12.49 -8.51
CA THR A 121 -2.44 11.81 -8.11
C THR A 121 -1.80 11.04 -9.23
N ILE A 122 -2.58 10.29 -10.02
CA ILE A 122 -2.04 9.56 -11.17
C ILE A 122 -1.42 10.55 -12.17
N ASP A 123 -2.14 11.63 -12.51
CA ASP A 123 -1.62 12.69 -13.37
C ASP A 123 -0.32 13.26 -12.81
N LYS A 124 -0.29 13.54 -11.50
CA LYS A 124 0.90 14.12 -10.90
C LYS A 124 2.08 13.16 -10.88
N ALA A 125 1.85 11.88 -10.61
CA ALA A 125 2.88 10.86 -10.62
C ALA A 125 3.48 10.67 -12.03
N ILE A 126 2.64 10.73 -13.07
CA ILE A 126 3.09 10.73 -14.48
C ILE A 126 4.00 11.95 -14.75
N GLU A 127 3.59 13.15 -14.35
CA GLU A 127 4.39 14.37 -14.53
C GLU A 127 5.75 14.31 -13.82
N ASP A 128 5.75 13.76 -12.61
CA ASP A 128 6.93 13.63 -11.75
C ASP A 128 7.90 12.55 -12.25
N GLY A 129 7.46 11.70 -13.19
CA GLY A 129 8.30 10.74 -13.91
C GLY A 129 8.50 9.42 -13.16
N VAL A 130 7.48 8.94 -12.43
CA VAL A 130 7.52 7.60 -11.80
C VAL A 130 7.61 6.50 -12.86
N ASN A 131 8.22 5.37 -12.52
CA ASN A 131 8.39 4.24 -13.46
C ASN A 131 7.32 3.16 -13.29
N VAL A 132 6.89 2.92 -12.05
CA VAL A 132 5.88 1.92 -11.69
C VAL A 132 5.02 2.50 -10.58
N MET A 133 3.71 2.29 -10.64
CA MET A 133 2.73 2.78 -9.67
C MET A 133 1.95 1.61 -9.06
N PRO A 134 2.40 1.06 -7.92
CA PRO A 134 1.58 0.15 -7.15
C PRO A 134 0.47 0.91 -6.42
N MET A 135 -0.78 0.51 -6.64
CA MET A 135 -1.96 1.14 -6.08
C MET A 135 -2.83 0.09 -5.37
N SER A 136 -2.67 -0.01 -4.06
CA SER A 136 -3.51 -0.88 -3.23
C SER A 136 -4.82 -0.18 -2.87
N LEU A 137 -5.57 0.23 -3.89
CA LEU A 137 -6.89 0.84 -3.74
C LEU A 137 -7.79 0.41 -4.90
N GLY A 138 -9.09 0.54 -4.71
CA GLY A 138 -10.08 0.19 -5.73
C GLY A 138 -11.47 0.57 -5.26
N GLY A 139 -12.35 0.82 -6.22
CA GLY A 139 -13.77 1.04 -6.00
C GLY A 139 -14.61 -0.13 -6.51
N GLY A 140 -15.93 0.05 -6.54
CA GLY A 140 -16.81 -0.86 -7.26
C GLY A 140 -16.51 -0.86 -8.76
N THR A 141 -16.87 -1.93 -9.45
CA THR A 141 -16.74 -2.02 -10.91
C THR A 141 -17.68 -1.06 -11.61
N SER A 142 -17.13 -0.24 -12.51
CA SER A 142 -17.92 0.59 -13.42
C SER A 142 -17.34 0.49 -14.84
N ASN A 143 -18.05 1.02 -15.83
CA ASN A 143 -17.51 1.10 -17.19
C ASN A 143 -16.22 1.94 -17.18
N PHE A 144 -15.23 1.55 -17.99
CA PHE A 144 -13.88 2.16 -17.96
C PHE A 144 -13.87 3.69 -18.10
N TYR A 145 -14.77 4.27 -18.90
CA TYR A 145 -14.89 5.71 -19.08
C TYR A 145 -15.51 6.47 -17.89
N ARG A 146 -15.94 5.77 -16.83
CA ARG A 146 -16.43 6.33 -15.56
C ARG A 146 -15.55 5.96 -14.36
N ASP A 147 -14.56 5.10 -14.57
CA ASP A 147 -13.65 4.65 -13.53
C ASP A 147 -12.39 5.51 -13.56
N SER A 148 -12.18 6.31 -12.51
CA SER A 148 -11.02 7.21 -12.41
C SER A 148 -9.69 6.46 -12.41
N VAL A 149 -9.65 5.26 -11.83
CA VAL A 149 -8.45 4.41 -11.83
C VAL A 149 -8.20 3.90 -13.24
N ALA A 150 -9.23 3.43 -13.95
CA ALA A 150 -9.07 2.98 -15.33
C ALA A 150 -8.62 4.11 -16.26
N ILE A 151 -9.21 5.31 -16.16
CA ILE A 151 -8.84 6.47 -16.98
C ILE A 151 -7.40 6.88 -16.71
N GLY A 152 -7.04 7.10 -15.45
CA GLY A 152 -5.67 7.47 -15.08
C GLY A 152 -4.67 6.40 -15.48
N ALA A 153 -5.02 5.12 -15.32
CA ALA A 153 -4.14 4.03 -15.69
C ALA A 153 -3.91 3.91 -17.19
N PHE A 154 -4.90 4.28 -18.01
CA PHE A 154 -4.73 4.34 -19.44
C PHE A 154 -3.70 5.41 -19.83
N ALA A 155 -3.80 6.61 -19.24
CA ALA A 155 -2.85 7.70 -19.48
C ALA A 155 -1.42 7.33 -19.02
N ALA A 156 -1.28 6.64 -17.88
CA ALA A 156 0.01 6.14 -17.41
C ALA A 156 0.61 5.10 -18.38
N MET A 157 -0.21 4.17 -18.87
CA MET A 157 0.20 3.15 -19.84
C MET A 157 0.69 3.78 -21.15
N GLU A 158 0.02 4.82 -21.66
CA GLU A 158 0.48 5.56 -22.85
C GLU A 158 1.86 6.22 -22.67
N LYS A 159 2.28 6.46 -21.41
CA LYS A 159 3.61 6.96 -21.06
C LYS A 159 4.59 5.85 -20.67
N GLY A 160 4.21 4.59 -20.81
CA GLY A 160 5.04 3.44 -20.47
C GLY A 160 5.17 3.19 -18.97
N ILE A 161 4.25 3.71 -18.15
CA ILE A 161 4.24 3.53 -16.70
C ILE A 161 3.29 2.38 -16.35
N LEU A 162 3.83 1.34 -15.72
CA LEU A 162 3.05 0.20 -15.28
C LEU A 162 2.26 0.54 -14.01
N ILE A 163 0.96 0.26 -13.99
CA ILE A 163 0.13 0.27 -12.77
C ILE A 163 -0.24 -1.14 -12.38
N SER A 164 -0.06 -1.45 -11.10
CA SER A 164 -0.56 -2.68 -10.48
C SER A 164 -1.58 -2.35 -9.41
N CYS A 165 -2.75 -2.97 -9.46
CA CYS A 165 -3.82 -2.76 -8.49
C CYS A 165 -4.30 -4.08 -7.87
N LEU A 166 -4.86 -4.00 -6.67
CA LEU A 166 -5.53 -5.14 -6.03
C LEU A 166 -6.85 -5.50 -6.73
N THR A 167 -7.29 -6.76 -6.61
CA THR A 167 -8.60 -7.22 -7.08
C THR A 167 -9.78 -6.83 -6.19
N GLY A 168 -9.54 -6.35 -4.98
CA GLY A 168 -10.55 -6.16 -3.94
C GLY A 168 -10.74 -7.39 -3.05
N ASN A 169 -11.31 -7.18 -1.87
CA ASN A 169 -11.46 -8.19 -0.80
C ASN A 169 -12.91 -8.66 -0.61
N THR A 170 -13.76 -8.48 -1.62
CA THR A 170 -15.21 -8.79 -1.57
C THR A 170 -15.58 -10.17 -2.12
N GLY A 171 -14.57 -11.02 -2.37
CA GLY A 171 -14.76 -12.41 -2.77
C GLY A 171 -15.43 -13.26 -1.66
N PRO A 172 -15.71 -14.55 -1.91
CA PRO A 172 -15.33 -15.35 -3.10
C PRO A 172 -16.41 -15.40 -4.19
N SER A 173 -17.47 -14.59 -4.09
CA SER A 173 -18.57 -14.56 -5.06
C SER A 173 -18.09 -14.22 -6.48
N SER A 174 -18.72 -14.81 -7.50
CA SER A 174 -18.46 -14.43 -8.89
C SER A 174 -18.72 -12.94 -9.13
N TYR A 175 -17.95 -12.32 -10.04
CA TYR A 175 -18.07 -10.91 -10.41
C TYR A 175 -17.78 -9.90 -9.28
N SER A 176 -16.99 -10.29 -8.27
CA SER A 176 -16.60 -9.41 -7.16
C SER A 176 -15.30 -8.63 -7.39
N LEU A 177 -14.60 -8.84 -8.52
CA LEU A 177 -13.29 -8.23 -8.79
C LEU A 177 -13.43 -6.74 -9.14
N SER A 178 -12.51 -5.92 -8.65
CA SER A 178 -12.32 -4.52 -9.03
C SER A 178 -11.07 -4.34 -9.93
N ASN A 179 -10.86 -3.13 -10.45
CA ASN A 179 -9.68 -2.77 -11.25
C ASN A 179 -9.45 -3.69 -12.47
N VAL A 180 -10.52 -3.99 -13.21
CA VAL A 180 -10.55 -5.00 -14.29
C VAL A 180 -10.16 -4.46 -15.68
N ALA A 181 -9.63 -3.23 -15.75
CA ALA A 181 -9.24 -2.64 -17.03
C ALA A 181 -8.03 -3.39 -17.63
N PRO A 182 -8.01 -3.70 -18.94
CA PRO A 182 -6.95 -4.54 -19.54
C PRO A 182 -5.53 -4.00 -19.44
N TRP A 183 -5.37 -2.69 -19.24
CA TRP A 183 -4.07 -2.01 -19.09
C TRP A 183 -3.61 -1.91 -17.62
N ILE A 184 -4.37 -2.47 -16.69
CA ILE A 184 -4.00 -2.56 -15.27
C ILE A 184 -3.51 -4.00 -14.99
N THR A 185 -2.39 -4.12 -14.28
CA THR A 185 -2.00 -5.41 -13.71
C THR A 185 -2.80 -5.67 -12.44
N THR A 186 -3.90 -6.41 -12.54
CA THR A 186 -4.78 -6.73 -11.40
C THR A 186 -4.24 -7.95 -10.64
N VAL A 187 -3.99 -7.79 -9.34
CA VAL A 187 -3.31 -8.77 -8.49
C VAL A 187 -4.26 -9.34 -7.45
N GLY A 188 -4.43 -10.66 -7.45
CA GLY A 188 -5.16 -11.41 -6.42
C GLY A 188 -4.28 -11.80 -5.24
N ALA A 189 -4.89 -12.08 -4.09
CA ALA A 189 -4.20 -12.57 -2.90
C ALA A 189 -4.19 -14.10 -2.84
N GLY A 190 -3.07 -14.67 -2.38
CA GLY A 190 -2.91 -16.09 -2.13
C GLY A 190 -2.18 -16.34 -0.81
N THR A 191 -2.24 -17.57 -0.31
CA THR A 191 -1.57 -17.96 0.94
C THR A 191 -0.10 -18.33 0.70
N LEU A 192 0.69 -18.22 1.76
CA LEU A 192 2.06 -18.73 1.83
C LEU A 192 2.07 -20.08 2.55
N ASP A 193 3.22 -20.75 2.54
CA ASP A 193 3.48 -21.99 3.29
C ASP A 193 3.72 -21.75 4.80
N ARG A 194 3.62 -20.50 5.26
CA ARG A 194 3.85 -20.08 6.65
C ARG A 194 2.52 -19.83 7.37
N ASP A 195 2.37 -20.46 8.53
CA ASP A 195 1.25 -20.26 9.45
C ASP A 195 1.67 -19.61 10.78
N PHE A 196 0.71 -18.94 11.44
CA PHE A 196 0.85 -18.42 12.81
C PHE A 196 -0.12 -19.16 13.74
N LEU A 197 0.42 -19.97 14.66
CA LEU A 197 -0.39 -20.83 15.51
C LEU A 197 -0.73 -20.13 16.82
N ALA A 198 -2.00 -20.20 17.24
CA ALA A 198 -2.40 -19.80 18.57
C ALA A 198 -2.95 -21.02 19.33
N TYR A 199 -2.15 -21.53 20.26
CA TYR A 199 -2.49 -22.71 21.04
C TYR A 199 -3.58 -22.39 22.07
N VAL A 200 -4.67 -23.16 22.06
CA VAL A 200 -5.76 -23.03 23.04
C VAL A 200 -5.89 -24.35 23.80
N VAL A 201 -5.46 -24.38 25.07
CA VAL A 201 -5.61 -25.56 25.92
C VAL A 201 -6.96 -25.50 26.63
N LEU A 202 -7.90 -26.34 26.22
CA LEU A 202 -9.17 -26.52 26.90
C LEU A 202 -8.98 -27.53 28.05
N VAL A 203 -9.08 -27.07 29.30
CA VAL A 203 -9.05 -27.98 30.45
C VAL A 203 -10.46 -28.51 30.71
N MET A 204 -10.81 -29.56 29.98
CA MET A 204 -11.77 -30.58 30.43
C MET A 204 -10.98 -31.88 30.55
N ALA A 205 -11.28 -32.72 31.55
CA ALA A 205 -10.49 -33.92 31.84
C ALA A 205 -10.14 -34.72 30.56
N LYS A 206 -8.89 -34.59 30.10
CA LYS A 206 -8.24 -35.24 28.93
C LYS A 206 -8.74 -34.80 27.54
N ASN A 207 -8.10 -33.79 26.93
CA ASN A 207 -7.53 -33.78 25.57
C ASN A 207 -7.08 -32.35 25.17
N THR A 208 -5.87 -32.19 24.62
CA THR A 208 -5.35 -30.91 24.10
C THR A 208 -5.81 -30.72 22.65
N MET A 209 -6.44 -29.58 22.34
CA MET A 209 -6.73 -29.16 20.97
C MET A 209 -5.73 -28.09 20.50
N VAL A 210 -5.37 -28.09 19.22
CA VAL A 210 -4.55 -27.04 18.59
C VAL A 210 -5.45 -26.25 17.65
N CYS A 211 -5.53 -24.92 17.84
CA CYS A 211 -6.25 -24.02 16.95
C CYS A 211 -5.25 -23.33 16.01
N HIS A 212 -5.43 -23.48 14.71
CA HIS A 212 -4.72 -22.67 13.71
C HIS A 212 -5.49 -21.35 13.52
N PHE A 213 -4.78 -20.22 13.57
CA PHE A 213 -5.34 -18.92 13.22
C PHE A 213 -4.61 -18.41 11.97
N THR A 214 -5.26 -18.51 10.82
CA THR A 214 -4.84 -17.79 9.61
C THR A 214 -5.60 -16.47 9.59
N GLU A 215 -4.91 -15.34 9.58
CA GLU A 215 -5.55 -14.04 9.39
C GLU A 215 -6.16 -13.97 7.98
N GLU A 216 -7.50 -13.88 7.96
CA GLU A 216 -8.44 -13.68 6.84
C GLU A 216 -8.49 -14.81 5.78
N VAL A 217 -9.59 -15.56 5.57
CA VAL A 217 -10.99 -15.16 5.34
C VAL A 217 -11.94 -16.30 5.79
N ASN A 218 -13.08 -15.93 6.37
CA ASN A 218 -14.24 -16.76 6.75
C ASN A 218 -14.12 -17.71 7.95
N TYR A 219 -14.97 -17.43 8.93
CA TYR A 219 -15.36 -18.24 10.08
C TYR A 219 -15.42 -19.75 9.78
N ARG A 220 -14.41 -20.49 10.25
CA ARG A 220 -14.56 -21.82 10.84
C ARG A 220 -13.30 -22.16 11.63
N VAL A 221 -13.37 -22.02 12.96
CA VAL A 221 -12.47 -22.75 13.85
C VAL A 221 -12.81 -24.23 13.66
N SER A 222 -12.05 -24.92 12.82
CA SER A 222 -12.19 -26.36 12.64
C SER A 222 -11.30 -27.04 13.67
N CYS A 223 -11.87 -27.28 14.85
CA CYS A 223 -11.27 -28.12 15.86
C CYS A 223 -11.35 -29.58 15.36
N CYS A 224 -10.27 -30.13 14.82
CA CYS A 224 -10.20 -31.57 14.60
C CYS A 224 -10.06 -32.27 15.97
N PRO A 225 -10.84 -33.34 16.22
CA PRO A 225 -10.70 -34.17 17.42
C PRO A 225 -9.38 -34.94 17.47
#